data_AF-A0A4Q0M7F3-F1
#
_entry.id   AF-A0A4Q0M7F3-F1
#
_cell.length_a   1.000
_cell.length_b   1.000
_cell.length_c   1.000
_cell.angle_alpha   90.00
_cell.angle_beta   90.00
_cell.angle_gamma   90.00
#
_symmetry.space_group_name_H-M   'P 1'
#
loop_
_entity.id
_entity.type
_entity.pdbx_description
1 polymer ?
#
loop_
_entity_poly.entity_id
_entity_poly.type
_entity_poly.pdbx_seq_one_letter_code
_entity_poly.pdbx_strand_id
1 'polypeptide(L)'
;MNPKLFTFFVLISCFFASPSLFGQDLTRVFSMLMERKPDSALTLSRQIVNDYPESAKAYYAMGKATLMKSGLPAAIPIYEKLLALPSSEPDVKESALFDLSACYYGVGDYGKARAKMAESVRLSKGKKNEPHVKQRARILGFDSLYTSWTVRETAHFVFHFQEGVNNIDSFIARKERAFDIINSFFQAKPLKKIDYFVWSDEAEASRILNKPLAFTEPDVALTHTSAIHTVGHEMTHSICRFAVAPTRVHKLIWEGVCVYFDQTGRSSIQTLKKLGFNSQIAGVWKNEIRAGTDIIYPLGGELVRRLIDKYGRDKFMQLLADQSYDSAVKIYGNDLAVVLSEIEHDLKN
;
A
#
# COMPACT_ATOMS: atom_id res chain seq x y z
N MET A 1 -72.94 -40.47 -20.12
CA MET A 1 -73.00 -39.20 -19.36
C MET A 1 -71.72 -39.06 -18.56
N ASN A 2 -71.08 -37.89 -18.64
CA ASN A 2 -69.78 -37.53 -18.05
C ASN A 2 -69.74 -37.72 -16.51
N PRO A 3 -68.58 -38.00 -15.90
CA PRO A 3 -67.85 -36.87 -15.32
C PRO A 3 -66.30 -36.92 -15.44
N LYS A 4 -65.75 -35.70 -15.47
CA LYS A 4 -64.35 -35.31 -15.33
C LYS A 4 -63.71 -35.82 -14.03
N LEU A 5 -62.39 -36.04 -13.99
CA LEU A 5 -61.51 -35.44 -12.95
C LEU A 5 -59.99 -35.58 -13.20
N PHE A 6 -59.34 -34.42 -13.24
CA PHE A 6 -58.03 -34.03 -12.71
C PHE A 6 -56.76 -34.86 -13.02
N THR A 7 -55.98 -34.33 -13.98
CA THR A 7 -54.53 -34.50 -14.06
C THR A 7 -53.86 -33.51 -13.10
N PHE A 8 -53.09 -34.01 -12.12
CA PHE A 8 -52.31 -33.18 -11.19
C PHE A 8 -50.92 -32.93 -11.81
N PHE A 9 -50.68 -31.74 -12.34
CA PHE A 9 -49.32 -31.27 -12.67
C PHE A 9 -48.72 -30.66 -11.40
N VAL A 10 -47.79 -31.36 -10.75
CA VAL A 10 -46.89 -30.74 -9.76
C VAL A 10 -45.81 -29.99 -10.53
N LEU A 11 -45.99 -28.67 -10.68
CA LEU A 11 -44.91 -27.77 -11.04
C LEU A 11 -43.98 -27.65 -9.81
N ILE A 12 -42.89 -28.43 -9.81
CA ILE A 12 -41.74 -28.14 -8.95
C ILE A 12 -41.06 -26.93 -9.56
N SER A 13 -41.48 -25.74 -9.14
CA SER A 13 -40.72 -24.52 -9.36
C SER A 13 -39.49 -24.57 -8.45
N CYS A 14 -38.36 -25.01 -9.02
CA CYS A 14 -37.04 -24.73 -8.49
C CYS A 14 -36.87 -23.21 -8.39
N PHE A 15 -37.09 -22.64 -7.20
CA PHE A 15 -36.66 -21.29 -6.89
C PHE A 15 -35.13 -21.25 -6.94
N PHE A 16 -34.58 -20.86 -8.09
CA PHE A 16 -33.26 -20.25 -8.10
C PHE A 16 -33.40 -18.94 -7.32
N ALA A 17 -32.99 -18.97 -6.04
CA ALA A 17 -32.99 -17.80 -5.19
C ALA A 17 -32.08 -16.74 -5.82
N SER A 18 -32.70 -15.80 -6.53
CA SER A 18 -32.01 -14.60 -6.98
C SER A 18 -31.54 -13.87 -5.72
N PRO A 19 -30.25 -13.51 -5.60
CA PRO A 19 -29.79 -12.77 -4.44
C PRO A 19 -30.64 -11.52 -4.25
N SER A 20 -30.99 -11.20 -3.01
CA SER A 20 -31.76 -9.99 -2.69
C SER A 20 -31.07 -8.77 -3.30
N LEU A 21 -31.85 -7.73 -3.65
CA LEU A 21 -31.32 -6.49 -4.22
C LEU A 21 -30.13 -5.94 -3.39
N PHE A 22 -30.28 -5.96 -2.06
CA PHE A 22 -29.22 -5.68 -1.10
C PHE A 22 -27.94 -6.51 -1.31
N GLY A 23 -28.06 -7.83 -1.50
CA GLY A 23 -26.93 -8.72 -1.74
C GLY A 23 -26.22 -8.41 -3.06
N GLN A 24 -26.98 -8.10 -4.12
CA GLN A 24 -26.43 -7.71 -5.42
C GLN A 24 -25.67 -6.38 -5.33
N ASP A 25 -26.23 -5.40 -4.64
CA ASP A 25 -25.61 -4.08 -4.46
C ASP A 25 -24.29 -4.18 -3.66
N LEU A 26 -24.25 -5.00 -2.60
CA LEU A 26 -22.99 -5.25 -1.88
C LEU A 26 -21.93 -5.92 -2.77
N THR A 27 -22.30 -6.95 -3.54
CA THR A 27 -21.38 -7.58 -4.49
C THR A 27 -20.81 -6.57 -5.48
N ARG A 28 -21.66 -5.65 -5.97
CA ARG A 28 -21.25 -4.58 -6.86
C ARG A 28 -20.28 -3.60 -6.20
N VAL A 29 -20.51 -3.22 -4.93
CA VAL A 29 -19.55 -2.39 -4.19
C VAL A 29 -18.19 -3.08 -4.09
N PHE A 30 -18.14 -4.36 -3.72
CA PHE A 30 -16.87 -5.09 -3.62
C PHE A 30 -16.17 -5.23 -4.97
N SER A 31 -16.90 -5.45 -6.06
CA SER A 31 -16.34 -5.42 -7.42
C SER A 31 -15.73 -4.06 -7.75
N MET A 32 -16.40 -2.94 -7.42
CA MET A 32 -15.84 -1.60 -7.60
C MET A 32 -14.55 -1.37 -6.80
N LEU A 33 -14.48 -1.90 -5.57
CA LEU A 33 -13.26 -1.83 -4.76
C LEU A 33 -12.11 -2.62 -5.39
N MET A 34 -12.39 -3.82 -5.92
CA MET A 34 -11.40 -4.63 -6.65
C MET A 34 -10.91 -3.94 -7.93
N GLU A 35 -11.80 -3.21 -8.61
CA GLU A 35 -11.49 -2.39 -9.79
C GLU A 35 -10.84 -1.04 -9.45
N ARG A 36 -10.57 -0.76 -8.16
CA ARG A 36 -10.04 0.52 -7.67
C ARG A 36 -10.87 1.73 -8.10
N LYS A 37 -12.20 1.62 -8.01
CA LYS A 37 -13.17 2.69 -8.23
C LYS A 37 -13.79 3.15 -6.90
N PRO A 38 -13.00 3.77 -6.00
CA PRO A 38 -13.44 4.03 -4.63
C PRO A 38 -14.54 5.09 -4.56
N ASP A 39 -14.65 6.01 -5.51
CA ASP A 39 -15.75 6.99 -5.60
C ASP A 39 -17.11 6.34 -5.79
N SER A 40 -17.19 5.42 -6.77
CA SER A 40 -18.42 4.68 -7.07
C SER A 40 -18.77 3.74 -5.90
N ALA A 41 -17.77 3.04 -5.36
CA ALA A 41 -17.94 2.17 -4.20
C ALA A 41 -18.47 2.94 -2.97
N LEU A 42 -17.92 4.13 -2.71
CA LEU A 42 -18.34 4.97 -1.58
C LEU A 42 -19.77 5.51 -1.77
N THR A 43 -20.11 5.93 -2.99
CA THR A 43 -21.45 6.44 -3.31
C THR A 43 -22.50 5.35 -3.08
N LEU A 44 -22.30 4.17 -3.64
CA LEU A 44 -23.24 3.06 -3.52
C LEU A 44 -23.30 2.51 -2.08
N SER A 45 -22.16 2.33 -1.40
CA SER A 45 -22.16 1.88 -0.01
C SER A 45 -22.88 2.84 0.95
N ARG A 46 -22.81 4.16 0.72
CA ARG A 46 -23.61 5.14 1.48
C ARG A 46 -25.11 4.96 1.28
N GLN A 47 -25.54 4.71 0.04
CA GLN A 47 -26.95 4.41 -0.24
C GLN A 47 -27.41 3.16 0.52
N ILE A 48 -26.63 2.08 0.43
CA ILE A 48 -26.92 0.83 1.15
C ILE A 48 -26.97 1.06 2.67
N VAL A 49 -26.06 1.86 3.25
CA VAL A 49 -26.09 2.18 4.68
C VAL A 49 -27.34 2.98 5.08
N ASN A 50 -27.84 3.87 4.21
CA ASN A 50 -29.06 4.62 4.48
C ASN A 50 -30.30 3.70 4.46
N ASP A 51 -30.35 2.77 3.50
CA ASP A 51 -31.46 1.83 3.35
C ASP A 51 -31.42 0.71 4.40
N TYR A 52 -30.22 0.34 4.85
CA TYR A 52 -29.96 -0.75 5.80
C TYR A 52 -29.00 -0.30 6.93
N PRO A 53 -29.46 0.58 7.84
CA PRO A 53 -28.60 1.24 8.84
C PRO A 53 -28.04 0.31 9.92
N GLU A 54 -28.50 -0.93 10.00
CA GLU A 54 -27.99 -1.96 10.92
C GLU A 54 -27.05 -2.96 10.23
N SER A 55 -26.76 -2.78 8.94
CA SER A 55 -25.95 -3.71 8.16
C SER A 55 -24.45 -3.51 8.37
N ALA A 56 -23.84 -4.37 9.19
CA ALA A 56 -22.39 -4.38 9.40
C ALA A 56 -21.60 -4.55 8.08
N LYS A 57 -22.11 -5.35 7.13
CA LYS A 57 -21.50 -5.52 5.80
C LYS A 57 -21.51 -4.23 4.98
N ALA A 58 -22.59 -3.45 5.05
CA ALA A 58 -22.68 -2.15 4.37
C ALA A 58 -21.67 -1.15 4.94
N TYR A 59 -21.57 -1.06 6.28
CA TYR A 59 -20.53 -0.23 6.91
C TYR A 59 -19.11 -0.70 6.59
N TYR A 60 -18.88 -2.02 6.51
CA TYR A 60 -17.56 -2.54 6.17
C TYR A 60 -17.16 -2.09 4.76
N ALA A 61 -18.06 -2.26 3.79
CA ALA A 61 -17.84 -1.82 2.43
C ALA A 61 -17.64 -0.30 2.32
N MET A 62 -18.41 0.49 3.08
CA MET A 62 -18.23 1.95 3.18
C MET A 62 -16.88 2.32 3.81
N GLY A 63 -16.43 1.58 4.82
CA GLY A 63 -15.12 1.74 5.47
C GLY A 63 -13.98 1.50 4.50
N LYS A 64 -14.00 0.40 3.73
CA LYS A 64 -13.01 0.12 2.67
C LYS A 64 -12.99 1.22 1.62
N ALA A 65 -14.16 1.62 1.13
CA ALA A 65 -14.27 2.68 0.11
C ALA A 65 -13.71 4.01 0.63
N THR A 66 -14.02 4.36 1.88
CA THR A 66 -13.53 5.57 2.52
C THR A 66 -12.02 5.52 2.77
N LEU A 67 -11.49 4.38 3.20
CA LEU A 67 -10.06 4.18 3.37
C LEU A 67 -9.30 4.40 2.04
N MET A 68 -9.80 3.82 0.95
CA MET A 68 -9.19 3.98 -0.37
C MET A 68 -9.27 5.41 -0.92
N LYS A 69 -10.40 6.10 -0.71
CA LYS A 69 -10.63 7.45 -1.26
C LYS A 69 -10.03 8.56 -0.39
N SER A 70 -10.25 8.48 0.91
CA SER A 70 -10.07 9.58 1.86
C SER A 70 -9.01 9.30 2.92
N GLY A 71 -8.44 8.09 2.94
CA GLY A 71 -7.35 7.71 3.85
C GLY A 71 -7.80 7.26 5.24
N LEU A 72 -6.81 7.00 6.09
CA LEU A 72 -6.98 6.36 7.39
C LEU A 72 -7.93 7.12 8.34
N PRO A 73 -7.77 8.45 8.56
CA PRO A 73 -8.57 9.16 9.55
C PRO A 73 -10.07 9.14 9.24
N ALA A 74 -10.43 9.21 7.96
CA ALA A 74 -11.82 9.21 7.52
C ALA A 74 -12.49 7.83 7.67
N ALA A 75 -11.73 6.74 7.61
CA ALA A 75 -12.25 5.39 7.71
C ALA A 75 -12.51 4.96 9.17
N ILE A 76 -11.73 5.46 10.13
CA ILE A 76 -11.85 5.16 11.57
C ILE A 76 -13.30 5.24 12.08
N PRO A 77 -14.01 6.38 11.98
CA PRO A 77 -15.35 6.50 12.56
C PRO A 77 -16.37 5.54 11.94
N ILE A 78 -16.15 5.09 10.69
CA ILE A 78 -17.04 4.16 10.00
C ILE A 78 -16.86 2.74 10.56
N TYR A 79 -15.60 2.31 10.74
CA TYR A 79 -15.32 1.01 11.37
C TYR A 79 -15.71 0.98 12.84
N GLU A 80 -15.55 2.10 13.57
CA GLU A 80 -16.03 2.17 14.95
C GLU A 80 -17.55 2.04 15.04
N LYS A 81 -18.27 2.71 14.15
CA LYS A 81 -19.74 2.58 14.06
C LYS A 81 -20.15 1.15 13.73
N LEU A 82 -19.47 0.48 12.80
CA LEU A 82 -19.70 -0.94 12.50
C LEU A 82 -19.58 -1.81 13.76
N LEU A 83 -18.50 -1.63 14.52
CA LEU A 83 -18.21 -2.45 15.71
C LEU A 83 -19.17 -2.18 16.88
N ALA A 84 -19.89 -1.06 16.85
CA ALA A 84 -20.94 -0.73 17.81
C ALA A 84 -22.30 -1.34 17.46
N LEU A 85 -22.47 -1.94 16.27
CA LEU A 85 -23.73 -2.57 15.87
C LEU A 85 -23.96 -3.87 16.66
N PRO A 86 -25.18 -4.10 17.21
CA PRO A 86 -25.49 -5.31 17.99
C PRO A 86 -25.32 -6.62 17.21
N SER A 87 -25.58 -6.59 15.91
CA SER A 87 -25.76 -7.77 15.06
C SER A 87 -24.61 -8.01 14.09
N SER A 88 -23.38 -7.59 14.43
CA SER A 88 -22.24 -7.80 13.53
C SER A 88 -21.86 -9.28 13.41
N GLU A 89 -21.93 -9.83 12.20
CA GLU A 89 -21.43 -11.18 11.91
C GLU A 89 -19.94 -11.30 12.35
N PRO A 90 -19.53 -12.41 13.01
CA PRO A 90 -18.18 -12.54 13.56
C PRO A 90 -17.04 -12.31 12.55
N ASP A 91 -17.23 -12.71 11.29
CA ASP A 91 -16.21 -12.55 10.23
C ASP A 91 -16.10 -11.09 9.77
N VAL A 92 -17.22 -10.38 9.68
CA VAL A 92 -17.24 -8.94 9.35
C VAL A 92 -16.61 -8.14 10.49
N LYS A 93 -16.93 -8.51 11.74
CA LYS A 93 -16.32 -7.91 12.93
C LYS A 93 -14.80 -8.09 12.95
N GLU A 94 -14.31 -9.30 12.69
CA GLU A 94 -12.88 -9.58 12.62
C GLU A 94 -12.19 -8.76 11.52
N SER A 95 -12.75 -8.73 10.31
CA SER A 95 -12.20 -7.95 9.21
C SER A 95 -12.17 -6.44 9.51
N ALA A 96 -13.21 -5.91 10.17
CA ALA A 96 -13.25 -4.52 10.59
C ALA A 96 -12.23 -4.21 11.68
N LEU A 97 -11.99 -5.11 12.64
CA LEU A 97 -10.94 -4.97 13.65
C LEU A 97 -9.54 -4.98 13.03
N PHE A 98 -9.32 -5.87 12.05
CA PHE A 98 -8.08 -5.94 11.28
C PHE A 98 -7.78 -4.60 10.60
N ASP A 99 -8.72 -4.08 9.80
CA ASP A 99 -8.53 -2.81 9.08
C ASP A 99 -8.43 -1.61 10.03
N LEU A 100 -9.27 -1.57 11.07
CA LEU A 100 -9.25 -0.49 12.06
C LEU A 100 -7.93 -0.46 12.84
N SER A 101 -7.32 -1.62 13.11
CA SER A 101 -6.00 -1.66 13.75
C SER A 101 -4.92 -1.00 12.88
N ALA A 102 -4.96 -1.21 11.56
CA ALA A 102 -4.04 -0.57 10.63
C ALA A 102 -4.32 0.94 10.50
N CYS A 103 -5.59 1.34 10.52
CA CYS A 103 -5.98 2.74 10.55
C CYS A 103 -5.43 3.44 11.80
N TYR A 104 -5.63 2.85 12.97
CA TYR A 104 -5.12 3.39 14.23
C TYR A 104 -3.60 3.43 14.27
N TYR A 105 -2.94 2.39 13.77
CA TYR A 105 -1.48 2.37 13.67
C TYR A 105 -0.99 3.53 12.80
N GLY A 106 -1.55 3.72 11.61
CA GLY A 106 -1.08 4.73 10.68
C GLY A 106 -1.36 6.18 11.09
N VAL A 107 -2.28 6.41 12.05
CA VAL A 107 -2.48 7.73 12.69
C VAL A 107 -1.72 7.89 14.01
N GLY A 108 -0.94 6.88 14.43
CA GLY A 108 -0.09 6.93 15.62
C GLY A 108 -0.77 6.53 16.93
N ASP A 109 -2.01 6.05 16.91
CA ASP A 109 -2.69 5.53 18.11
C ASP A 109 -2.34 4.05 18.33
N TYR A 110 -1.09 3.80 18.71
CA TYR A 110 -0.56 2.43 18.87
C TYR A 110 -1.31 1.61 19.92
N GLY A 111 -1.85 2.26 20.96
CA GLY A 111 -2.63 1.61 22.01
C GLY A 111 -3.92 1.01 21.49
N LYS A 112 -4.73 1.81 20.77
CA LYS A 112 -5.94 1.29 20.13
C LYS A 112 -5.61 0.30 19.03
N ALA A 113 -4.59 0.58 18.22
CA ALA A 113 -4.16 -0.33 17.16
C ALA A 113 -3.84 -1.73 17.70
N ARG A 114 -3.04 -1.82 18.76
CA ARG A 114 -2.68 -3.08 19.42
C ARG A 114 -3.92 -3.79 19.98
N ALA A 115 -4.81 -3.07 20.65
CA ALA A 115 -6.03 -3.65 21.21
C ALA A 115 -6.95 -4.24 20.13
N LYS A 116 -7.16 -3.52 19.03
CA LYS A 116 -7.99 -4.00 17.91
C LYS A 116 -7.35 -5.18 17.19
N MET A 117 -6.03 -5.15 16.97
CA MET A 117 -5.31 -6.28 16.39
C MET A 117 -5.41 -7.52 17.27
N ALA A 118 -5.23 -7.39 18.59
CA ALA A 118 -5.33 -8.51 19.51
C ALA A 118 -6.73 -9.16 19.49
N GLU A 119 -7.79 -8.35 19.40
CA GLU A 119 -9.15 -8.87 19.23
C GLU A 119 -9.33 -9.57 17.87
N SER A 120 -8.79 -9.02 16.79
CA SER A 120 -8.78 -9.65 15.46
C SER A 120 -8.10 -11.02 15.49
N VAL A 121 -6.91 -11.11 16.08
CA VAL A 121 -6.15 -12.36 16.25
C VAL A 121 -7.00 -13.37 17.01
N ARG A 122 -7.63 -12.97 18.12
CA ARG A 122 -8.50 -13.84 18.91
C ARG A 122 -9.68 -14.39 18.09
N LEU A 123 -10.35 -13.55 17.30
CA LEU A 123 -11.48 -13.96 16.46
C LEU A 123 -11.06 -14.80 15.25
N SER A 124 -9.82 -14.67 14.78
CA SER A 124 -9.28 -15.44 13.66
C SER A 124 -8.85 -16.87 14.06
N LYS A 125 -8.73 -17.18 15.36
CA LYS A 125 -8.21 -18.45 15.85
C LYS A 125 -8.94 -19.66 15.27
N GLY A 126 -8.19 -20.60 14.69
CA GLY A 126 -8.69 -21.81 14.03
C GLY A 126 -9.26 -21.58 12.62
N LYS A 127 -9.30 -20.35 12.14
CA LYS A 127 -9.77 -20.01 10.78
C LYS A 127 -8.63 -20.02 9.79
N LYS A 128 -8.96 -20.19 8.51
CA LYS A 128 -8.00 -20.18 7.40
C LYS A 128 -7.16 -18.89 7.34
N ASN A 129 -7.70 -17.75 7.77
CA ASN A 129 -7.02 -16.46 7.74
C ASN A 129 -6.15 -16.16 8.98
N GLU A 130 -6.14 -17.02 10.01
CA GLU A 130 -5.34 -16.82 11.23
C GLU A 130 -3.86 -16.50 10.96
N PRO A 131 -3.14 -17.21 10.06
CA PRO A 131 -1.74 -16.90 9.79
C PRO A 131 -1.54 -15.50 9.23
N HIS A 132 -2.47 -15.02 8.39
CA HIS A 132 -2.41 -13.68 7.81
C HIS A 132 -2.61 -12.59 8.89
N VAL A 133 -3.56 -12.77 9.80
CA VAL A 133 -3.83 -11.82 10.88
C VAL A 133 -2.67 -11.76 11.86
N LYS A 134 -2.11 -12.92 12.25
CA LYS A 134 -0.89 -12.99 13.08
C LYS A 134 0.32 -12.35 12.38
N GLN A 135 0.47 -12.58 11.07
CA GLN A 135 1.55 -11.98 10.31
C GLN A 135 1.45 -10.46 10.30
N ARG A 136 0.24 -9.91 10.14
CA ARG A 136 0.00 -8.47 10.24
C ARG A 136 0.39 -7.93 11.61
N ALA A 137 0.02 -8.62 12.69
CA ALA A 137 0.40 -8.22 14.05
C ALA A 137 1.93 -8.16 14.23
N ARG A 138 2.68 -9.09 13.65
CA ARG A 138 4.15 -9.06 13.65
C ARG A 138 4.72 -7.88 12.88
N ILE A 139 4.19 -7.60 11.69
CA ILE A 139 4.64 -6.45 10.88
C ILE A 139 4.40 -5.15 11.64
N LEU A 140 3.24 -4.98 12.28
CA LEU A 140 2.93 -3.77 13.05
C LEU A 140 3.69 -3.65 14.39
N GLY A 141 4.63 -4.54 14.71
CA GLY A 141 5.38 -4.47 15.97
C GLY A 141 4.59 -4.90 17.21
N PHE A 142 3.50 -5.66 17.04
CA PHE A 142 2.64 -6.06 18.16
C PHE A 142 2.95 -7.42 18.76
N ASP A 143 3.85 -8.18 18.13
CA ASP A 143 4.34 -9.45 18.67
C ASP A 143 5.25 -9.24 19.89
N SER A 144 5.24 -10.19 20.82
CA SER A 144 6.10 -10.13 22.01
C SER A 144 7.60 -10.11 21.69
N LEU A 145 8.00 -10.58 20.50
CA LEU A 145 9.41 -10.57 20.07
C LEU A 145 10.05 -9.17 20.12
N TYR A 146 9.25 -8.10 19.98
CA TYR A 146 9.75 -6.72 20.01
C TYR A 146 9.92 -6.16 21.43
N THR A 147 9.51 -6.89 22.47
CA THR A 147 9.51 -6.38 23.86
C THR A 147 10.93 -6.09 24.37
N SER A 148 11.93 -6.84 23.92
CA SER A 148 13.33 -6.63 24.28
C SER A 148 14.06 -5.62 23.38
N TRP A 149 13.39 -5.10 22.35
CA TRP A 149 14.05 -4.24 21.37
C TRP A 149 14.31 -2.85 21.94
N THR A 150 15.43 -2.27 21.53
CA THR A 150 15.80 -0.92 21.94
C THR A 150 15.02 0.09 21.11
N VAL A 151 14.19 0.91 21.76
CA VAL A 151 13.42 1.97 21.09
C VAL A 151 14.15 3.31 21.19
N ARG A 152 14.21 4.05 20.08
CA ARG A 152 14.74 5.42 19.98
C ARG A 152 13.80 6.27 19.16
N GLU A 153 13.29 7.34 19.75
CA GLU A 153 12.44 8.30 19.06
C GLU A 153 13.21 9.58 18.75
N THR A 154 13.02 10.10 17.54
CA THR A 154 13.70 11.29 17.03
C THR A 154 12.69 12.24 16.38
N ALA A 155 13.14 13.21 15.56
CA ALA A 155 12.26 14.19 14.95
C ALA A 155 11.28 13.53 13.97
N HIS A 156 11.77 12.65 13.10
CA HIS A 156 10.99 12.08 12.00
C HIS A 156 10.67 10.59 12.16
N PHE A 157 11.33 9.90 13.10
CA PHE A 157 11.29 8.44 13.20
C PHE A 157 11.04 7.94 14.62
N VAL A 158 10.50 6.72 14.69
CA VAL A 158 10.55 5.85 15.86
C VAL A 158 11.30 4.59 15.44
N PHE A 159 12.53 4.44 15.91
CA PHE A 159 13.35 3.27 15.62
C PHE A 159 13.16 2.20 16.68
N HIS A 160 13.02 0.96 16.24
CA HIS A 160 12.99 -0.25 17.03
C HIS A 160 14.19 -1.09 16.59
N PHE A 161 15.19 -1.24 17.44
CA PHE A 161 16.43 -1.98 17.14
C PHE A 161 16.42 -3.35 17.79
N GLN A 162 16.63 -4.38 16.97
CA GLN A 162 16.94 -5.73 17.45
C GLN A 162 18.26 -5.71 18.23
N GLU A 163 18.38 -6.59 19.22
CA GLU A 163 19.66 -6.82 19.89
C GLU A 163 20.75 -7.19 18.87
N GLY A 164 21.95 -6.64 19.06
CA GLY A 164 23.09 -6.85 18.15
C GLY A 164 23.23 -5.83 17.01
N VAL A 165 22.30 -4.88 16.85
CA VAL A 165 22.52 -3.75 15.91
C VAL A 165 23.57 -2.80 16.47
N ASN A 166 24.68 -2.65 15.74
CA ASN A 166 25.79 -1.75 16.08
C ASN A 166 25.63 -0.37 15.44
N ASN A 167 26.38 0.63 15.93
CA ASN A 167 26.44 1.99 15.38
C ASN A 167 25.08 2.70 15.29
N ILE A 168 24.20 2.48 16.28
CA ILE A 168 22.82 3.02 16.34
C ILE A 168 22.79 4.53 16.10
N ASP A 169 23.62 5.32 16.80
CA ASP A 169 23.58 6.78 16.70
C ASP A 169 23.96 7.28 15.29
N SER A 170 24.96 6.64 14.65
CA SER A 170 25.35 6.95 13.27
C SER A 170 24.25 6.54 12.27
N PHE A 171 23.57 5.42 12.51
CA PHE A 171 22.43 5.01 11.69
C PHE A 171 21.29 6.04 11.78
N ILE A 172 20.91 6.43 12.99
CA ILE A 172 19.86 7.43 13.25
C ILE A 172 20.22 8.76 12.58
N ALA A 173 21.42 9.29 12.82
CA ALA A 173 21.85 10.58 12.28
C ALA A 173 21.84 10.61 10.74
N ARG A 174 22.22 9.50 10.10
CA ARG A 174 22.15 9.38 8.62
C ARG A 174 20.71 9.33 8.12
N LYS A 175 19.81 8.61 8.79
CA LYS A 175 18.40 8.52 8.40
C LYS A 175 17.67 9.85 8.58
N GLU A 176 17.90 10.56 9.68
CA GLU A 176 17.37 11.91 9.92
C GLU A 176 17.81 12.90 8.83
N ARG A 177 19.11 12.96 8.55
CA ARG A 177 19.63 13.82 7.47
C ARG A 177 19.04 13.45 6.11
N ALA A 178 18.92 12.16 5.83
CA ALA A 178 18.35 11.71 4.57
C ALA A 178 16.88 12.12 4.43
N PHE A 179 16.11 12.02 5.52
CA PHE A 179 14.72 12.48 5.56
C PHE A 179 14.64 13.97 5.22
N ASP A 180 15.45 14.82 5.85
CA ASP A 180 15.45 16.26 5.60
C ASP A 180 15.73 16.58 4.13
N ILE A 181 16.76 15.95 3.55
CA ILE A 181 17.12 16.12 2.15
C ILE A 181 15.97 15.72 1.23
N ILE A 182 15.40 14.53 1.45
CA ILE A 182 14.35 13.98 0.59
C ILE A 182 13.07 14.80 0.76
N ASN A 183 12.68 15.10 2.00
CA ASN A 183 11.44 15.82 2.28
C ASN A 183 11.52 17.31 1.90
N SER A 184 12.72 17.89 1.73
CA SER A 184 12.85 19.22 1.12
C SER A 184 12.28 19.26 -0.31
N PHE A 185 12.39 18.14 -1.04
CA PHE A 185 11.75 17.97 -2.35
C PHE A 185 10.25 17.69 -2.20
N PHE A 186 9.85 16.68 -1.42
CA PHE A 186 8.44 16.26 -1.42
C PHE A 186 7.51 17.18 -0.63
N GLN A 187 8.01 17.83 0.41
CA GLN A 187 7.22 18.61 1.37
C GLN A 187 6.05 17.81 1.96
N ALA A 188 6.28 16.52 2.20
CA ALA A 188 5.29 15.62 2.75
C ALA A 188 4.96 15.98 4.20
N LYS A 189 3.72 15.68 4.60
CA LYS A 189 3.25 15.78 5.98
C LYS A 189 2.70 14.42 6.42
N PRO A 190 3.56 13.49 6.85
CA PRO A 190 3.12 12.21 7.38
C PRO A 190 2.17 12.39 8.57
N LEU A 191 1.20 11.48 8.71
CA LEU A 191 0.25 11.51 9.84
C LEU A 191 0.90 11.17 11.18
N LYS A 192 2.07 10.54 11.14
CA LYS A 192 2.92 10.19 12.30
C LYS A 192 4.38 10.07 11.86
N LYS A 193 5.28 9.93 12.83
CA LYS A 193 6.68 9.53 12.59
C LYS A 193 6.75 8.16 11.91
N ILE A 194 7.78 7.95 11.10
CA ILE A 194 7.96 6.68 10.41
C ILE A 194 8.55 5.66 11.38
N ASP A 195 7.87 4.53 11.54
CA ASP A 195 8.38 3.42 12.36
C ASP A 195 9.43 2.65 11.56
N TYR A 196 10.62 2.48 12.15
CA TYR A 196 11.73 1.73 11.56
C TYR A 196 12.08 0.54 12.44
N PHE A 197 11.75 -0.66 12.00
CA PHE A 197 12.20 -1.90 12.63
C PHE A 197 13.53 -2.31 11.99
N VAL A 198 14.61 -2.16 12.75
CA VAL A 198 15.98 -2.41 12.32
C VAL A 198 16.45 -3.74 12.88
N TRP A 199 16.53 -4.74 12.01
CA TRP A 199 16.95 -6.10 12.32
C TRP A 199 18.48 -6.21 12.27
N SER A 200 19.04 -7.02 13.15
CA SER A 200 20.45 -7.41 13.14
C SER A 200 20.68 -8.67 12.29
N ASP A 201 19.66 -9.53 12.13
CA ASP A 201 19.70 -10.74 11.31
C ASP A 201 18.60 -10.72 10.23
N GLU A 202 19.02 -10.62 8.96
CA GLU A 202 18.10 -10.57 7.82
C GLU A 202 17.41 -11.89 7.51
N ALA A 203 18.08 -13.02 7.77
CA ALA A 203 17.54 -14.36 7.54
C ALA A 203 16.45 -14.68 8.56
N GLU A 204 16.71 -14.35 9.83
CA GLU A 204 15.70 -14.41 10.88
C GLU A 204 14.50 -13.53 10.55
N ALA A 205 14.75 -12.26 10.22
CA ALA A 205 13.69 -11.33 9.88
C ALA A 205 12.82 -11.85 8.72
N SER A 206 13.45 -12.38 7.67
CA SER A 206 12.73 -12.91 6.50
C SER A 206 11.85 -14.10 6.85
N ARG A 207 12.32 -14.97 7.74
CA ARG A 207 11.54 -16.12 8.26
C ARG A 207 10.37 -15.68 9.13
N ILE A 208 10.57 -14.71 10.03
CA ILE A 208 9.52 -14.20 10.93
C ILE A 208 8.48 -13.38 10.18
N LEU A 209 8.92 -12.56 9.23
CA LEU A 209 8.06 -11.66 8.47
C LEU A 209 7.42 -12.33 7.24
N ASN A 210 7.89 -13.52 6.88
CA ASN A 210 7.51 -14.25 5.68
C ASN A 210 7.64 -13.38 4.40
N LYS A 211 8.66 -12.54 4.36
CA LYS A 211 9.03 -11.68 3.23
C LYS A 211 10.45 -11.16 3.40
N PRO A 212 11.17 -10.85 2.30
CA PRO A 212 12.48 -10.21 2.39
C PRO A 212 12.43 -8.88 3.16
N LEU A 213 13.55 -8.53 3.82
CA LEU A 213 13.75 -7.20 4.41
C LEU A 213 13.92 -6.10 3.34
N ALA A 214 14.07 -4.86 3.81
CA ALA A 214 14.01 -3.64 2.99
C ALA A 214 12.65 -3.53 2.32
N PHE A 215 11.61 -3.45 3.16
CA PHE A 215 10.29 -3.11 2.68
C PHE A 215 9.67 -2.03 3.53
N THR A 216 8.80 -1.27 2.88
CA THR A 216 7.99 -0.23 3.49
C THR A 216 6.52 -0.49 3.23
N GLU A 217 5.69 -0.18 4.23
CA GLU A 217 4.25 -0.05 4.11
C GLU A 217 3.89 1.44 4.18
N PRO A 218 3.82 2.12 3.03
CA PRO A 218 3.77 3.58 2.98
C PRO A 218 2.50 4.15 3.59
N ASP A 219 1.38 3.44 3.43
CA ASP A 219 0.07 3.87 3.95
C ASP A 219 0.07 4.04 5.48
N VAL A 220 0.93 3.32 6.18
CA VAL A 220 1.01 3.33 7.65
C VAL A 220 2.38 3.80 8.17
N ALA A 221 3.21 4.38 7.31
CA ALA A 221 4.54 4.91 7.65
C ALA A 221 5.38 3.91 8.46
N LEU A 222 5.62 2.72 7.91
CA LEU A 222 6.34 1.63 8.56
C LEU A 222 7.36 1.03 7.61
N THR A 223 8.57 0.77 8.11
CA THR A 223 9.65 0.12 7.38
C THR A 223 10.30 -0.98 8.22
N HIS A 224 10.54 -2.15 7.64
CA HIS A 224 11.48 -3.14 8.19
C HIS A 224 12.75 -3.17 7.34
N THR A 225 13.90 -3.01 7.98
CA THR A 225 15.21 -2.90 7.32
C THR A 225 16.31 -3.50 8.20
N SER A 226 17.54 -3.50 7.68
CA SER A 226 18.77 -3.70 8.44
C SER A 226 19.65 -2.44 8.32
N ALA A 227 20.80 -2.45 9.00
CA ALA A 227 21.78 -1.37 8.94
C ALA A 227 22.54 -1.29 7.60
N ILE A 228 22.52 -2.36 6.79
CA ILE A 228 23.27 -2.45 5.52
C ILE A 228 22.49 -1.94 4.30
N HIS A 229 21.17 -1.80 4.42
CA HIS A 229 20.35 -1.27 3.34
C HIS A 229 20.55 0.24 3.11
N THR A 230 20.09 0.69 1.94
CA THR A 230 20.25 2.07 1.50
C THR A 230 19.64 3.06 2.49
N VAL A 231 20.17 4.29 2.48
CA VAL A 231 19.74 5.30 3.44
C VAL A 231 18.35 5.83 3.07
N GLY A 232 18.13 6.21 1.81
CA GLY A 232 16.93 6.94 1.39
C GLY A 232 15.80 6.14 0.73
N HIS A 233 16.05 4.94 0.18
CA HIS A 233 15.07 4.23 -0.68
C HIS A 233 13.74 3.99 0.03
N GLU A 234 13.79 3.30 1.17
CA GLU A 234 12.60 2.90 1.92
C GLU A 234 11.78 4.09 2.44
N MET A 235 12.43 5.12 3.00
CA MET A 235 11.71 6.30 3.48
C MET A 235 11.06 7.08 2.34
N THR A 236 11.64 7.05 1.14
CA THR A 236 11.07 7.72 -0.03
C THR A 236 9.71 7.16 -0.39
N HIS A 237 9.48 5.85 -0.25
CA HIS A 237 8.15 5.28 -0.44
C HIS A 237 7.10 5.93 0.48
N SER A 238 7.41 6.06 1.78
CA SER A 238 6.52 6.70 2.76
C SER A 238 6.33 8.19 2.46
N ILE A 239 7.43 8.94 2.29
CA ILE A 239 7.39 10.38 2.02
C ILE A 239 6.56 10.68 0.76
N CYS A 240 6.82 9.96 -0.34
CA CYS A 240 6.08 10.11 -1.59
C CYS A 240 4.58 9.80 -1.42
N ARG A 241 4.24 8.75 -0.66
CA ARG A 241 2.84 8.38 -0.39
C ARG A 241 2.07 9.51 0.31
N PHE A 242 2.67 10.17 1.30
CA PHE A 242 2.05 11.28 2.02
C PHE A 242 2.10 12.62 1.27
N ALA A 243 3.03 12.78 0.34
CA ALA A 243 3.12 13.98 -0.48
C ALA A 243 2.06 14.02 -1.59
N VAL A 244 1.81 12.89 -2.26
CA VAL A 244 1.02 12.86 -3.51
C VAL A 244 -0.20 11.96 -3.44
N ALA A 245 -0.19 10.93 -2.60
CA ALA A 245 -1.26 9.93 -2.53
C ALA A 245 -1.65 9.34 -3.92
N PRO A 246 -0.73 8.61 -4.59
CA PRO A 246 -0.91 8.17 -5.96
C PRO A 246 -2.20 7.37 -6.16
N THR A 247 -2.96 7.72 -7.20
CA THR A 247 -4.16 6.99 -7.62
C THR A 247 -3.80 5.79 -8.51
N ARG A 248 -2.70 5.89 -9.25
CA ARG A 248 -2.12 4.82 -10.06
C ARG A 248 -0.62 4.76 -9.87
N VAL A 249 -0.13 3.59 -9.49
CA VAL A 249 1.29 3.31 -9.25
C VAL A 249 1.81 2.42 -10.36
N HIS A 250 2.97 2.77 -10.93
CA HIS A 250 3.68 1.95 -11.90
C HIS A 250 5.08 1.65 -11.37
N LYS A 251 5.51 0.39 -11.40
CA LYS A 251 6.75 -0.04 -10.75
C LYS A 251 7.99 0.71 -11.25
N LEU A 252 8.05 1.02 -12.55
CA LEU A 252 9.15 1.81 -13.14
C LEU A 252 9.33 3.16 -12.46
N ILE A 253 8.23 3.89 -12.24
CA ILE A 253 8.28 5.23 -11.63
C ILE A 253 8.38 5.13 -10.11
N TRP A 254 7.65 4.19 -9.51
CA TRP A 254 7.61 4.01 -8.06
C TRP A 254 8.93 3.56 -7.45
N GLU A 255 9.60 2.58 -8.05
CA GLU A 255 10.94 2.18 -7.63
C GLU A 255 11.98 3.19 -8.10
N GLY A 256 11.77 3.77 -9.29
CA GLY A 256 12.66 4.78 -9.85
C GLY A 256 12.82 6.02 -8.97
N VAL A 257 11.72 6.53 -8.41
CA VAL A 257 11.79 7.67 -7.49
C VAL A 257 12.54 7.32 -6.21
N CYS A 258 12.40 6.09 -5.72
CA CYS A 258 13.12 5.63 -4.54
C CYS A 258 14.61 5.45 -4.81
N VAL A 259 14.99 4.96 -6.00
CA VAL A 259 16.39 4.88 -6.44
C VAL A 259 17.00 6.27 -6.60
N TYR A 260 16.29 7.22 -7.21
CA TYR A 260 16.78 8.60 -7.37
C TYR A 260 17.08 9.27 -6.01
N PHE A 261 16.24 9.01 -5.01
CA PHE A 261 16.39 9.53 -3.65
C PHE A 261 17.13 8.59 -2.68
N ASP A 262 17.74 7.48 -3.15
CA ASP A 262 18.37 6.49 -2.25
C ASP A 262 19.68 6.96 -1.60
N GLN A 263 20.26 8.05 -2.15
CA GLN A 263 21.52 8.70 -1.73
C GLN A 263 22.77 7.82 -1.85
N THR A 264 22.74 6.80 -2.70
CA THR A 264 23.89 5.91 -2.93
C THR A 264 24.90 6.45 -3.94
N GLY A 265 24.49 7.41 -4.78
CA GLY A 265 25.34 7.96 -5.85
C GLY A 265 25.66 6.95 -6.97
N ARG A 266 24.96 5.81 -7.03
CA ARG A 266 25.18 4.78 -8.04
C ARG A 266 24.77 5.28 -9.42
N SER A 267 25.60 5.00 -10.44
CA SER A 267 25.26 5.31 -11.83
C SER A 267 24.28 4.27 -12.39
N SER A 268 23.04 4.70 -12.64
CA SER A 268 22.01 3.87 -13.28
C SER A 268 22.40 3.42 -14.69
N ILE A 269 22.94 4.32 -15.53
CA ILE A 269 23.40 3.99 -16.89
C ILE A 269 24.49 2.92 -16.88
N GLN A 270 25.50 3.04 -16.02
CA GLN A 270 26.56 2.03 -15.93
C GLN A 270 26.03 0.66 -15.48
N THR A 271 25.08 0.65 -14.54
CA THR A 271 24.41 -0.58 -14.09
C THR A 271 23.64 -1.23 -15.25
N LEU A 272 22.84 -0.46 -15.99
CA LEU A 272 22.05 -0.96 -17.11
C LEU A 272 22.91 -1.49 -18.26
N LYS A 273 24.03 -0.83 -18.56
CA LYS A 273 25.01 -1.30 -19.56
C LYS A 273 25.60 -2.65 -19.17
N LYS A 274 25.97 -2.84 -17.90
CA LYS A 274 26.49 -4.12 -17.40
C LYS A 274 25.45 -5.24 -17.50
N LEU A 275 24.18 -4.91 -17.32
CA LEU A 275 23.06 -5.84 -17.47
C LEU A 275 22.65 -6.06 -18.94
N GLY A 276 23.25 -5.33 -19.89
CA GLY A 276 22.98 -5.48 -21.32
C GLY A 276 21.59 -5.02 -21.75
N PHE A 277 20.97 -4.07 -21.04
CA PHE A 277 19.65 -3.58 -21.41
C PHE A 277 19.67 -2.80 -22.72
N ASN A 278 18.83 -3.20 -23.67
CA ASN A 278 18.76 -2.60 -25.01
C ASN A 278 17.32 -2.44 -25.56
N SER A 279 16.31 -2.48 -24.68
CA SER A 279 14.89 -2.46 -25.05
C SER A 279 14.28 -1.05 -24.98
N GLN A 280 13.10 -0.88 -25.59
CA GLN A 280 12.36 0.39 -25.57
C GLN A 280 11.76 0.67 -24.19
N ILE A 281 12.06 1.85 -23.63
CA ILE A 281 11.62 2.23 -22.28
C ILE A 281 10.10 2.40 -22.23
N ALA A 282 9.50 2.94 -23.29
CA ALA A 282 8.05 3.06 -23.40
C ALA A 282 7.35 1.70 -23.30
N GLY A 283 7.91 0.65 -23.93
CA GLY A 283 7.38 -0.71 -23.85
C GLY A 283 7.46 -1.29 -22.44
N VAL A 284 8.54 -1.01 -21.70
CA VAL A 284 8.64 -1.39 -20.27
C VAL A 284 7.59 -0.65 -19.43
N TRP A 285 7.37 0.64 -19.68
CA TRP A 285 6.39 1.44 -18.94
C TRP A 285 4.94 1.05 -19.27
N LYS A 286 4.65 0.61 -20.49
CA LYS A 286 3.33 0.09 -20.88
C LYS A 286 3.10 -1.37 -20.47
N ASN A 287 4.09 -2.02 -19.87
CA ASN A 287 4.12 -3.46 -19.59
C ASN A 287 4.02 -4.34 -20.85
N GLU A 288 4.40 -3.80 -22.01
CA GLU A 288 4.54 -4.55 -23.27
C GLU A 288 5.86 -5.33 -23.29
N ILE A 289 6.87 -4.85 -22.56
CA ILE A 289 8.16 -5.50 -22.38
C ILE A 289 8.34 -5.86 -20.92
N ARG A 290 8.51 -7.15 -20.63
CA ARG A 290 8.77 -7.64 -19.28
C ARG A 290 10.23 -7.40 -18.91
N ALA A 291 10.47 -6.56 -17.91
CA ALA A 291 11.79 -6.31 -17.34
C ALA A 291 11.89 -6.86 -15.91
N GLY A 292 13.06 -7.40 -15.55
CA GLY A 292 13.37 -7.81 -14.18
C GLY A 292 13.54 -6.61 -13.24
N THR A 293 13.54 -6.84 -11.93
CA THR A 293 13.76 -5.79 -10.92
C THR A 293 15.15 -5.17 -11.00
N ASP A 294 16.15 -5.98 -11.34
CA ASP A 294 17.52 -5.57 -11.64
C ASP A 294 17.60 -4.51 -12.75
N ILE A 295 16.68 -4.55 -13.72
CA ILE A 295 16.55 -3.54 -14.78
C ILE A 295 15.65 -2.37 -14.34
N ILE A 296 14.47 -2.68 -13.78
CA ILE A 296 13.44 -1.67 -13.46
C ILE A 296 13.98 -0.60 -12.53
N TYR A 297 14.78 -0.97 -11.53
CA TYR A 297 15.27 -0.06 -10.51
C TYR A 297 16.21 1.00 -11.10
N PRO A 298 17.35 0.62 -11.73
CA PRO A 298 18.22 1.61 -12.34
C PRO A 298 17.56 2.32 -13.53
N LEU A 299 16.74 1.65 -14.35
CA LEU A 299 16.03 2.30 -15.47
C LEU A 299 15.06 3.37 -14.97
N GLY A 300 14.30 3.05 -13.93
CA GLY A 300 13.40 3.99 -13.27
C GLY A 300 14.17 5.16 -12.65
N GLY A 301 15.28 4.88 -11.97
CA GLY A 301 16.11 5.92 -11.36
C GLY A 301 16.66 6.92 -12.37
N GLU A 302 17.16 6.44 -13.52
CA GLU A 302 17.64 7.31 -14.59
C GLU A 302 16.49 8.11 -15.25
N LEU A 303 15.36 7.46 -15.52
CA LEU A 303 14.20 8.14 -16.09
C LEU A 303 13.69 9.26 -15.16
N VAL A 304 13.52 8.96 -13.87
CA VAL A 304 13.10 9.95 -12.88
C VAL A 304 14.09 11.10 -12.80
N ARG A 305 15.39 10.80 -12.74
CA ARG A 305 16.43 11.82 -12.75
C ARG A 305 16.29 12.76 -13.95
N ARG A 306 16.20 12.24 -15.18
CA ARG A 306 16.07 13.05 -16.40
C ARG A 306 14.81 13.92 -16.39
N LEU A 307 13.69 13.37 -15.92
CA LEU A 307 12.44 14.11 -15.84
C LEU A 307 12.52 15.25 -14.81
N ILE A 308 13.12 15.00 -13.64
CA ILE A 308 13.30 16.03 -12.61
C ILE A 308 14.30 17.09 -13.07
N ASP A 309 15.46 16.69 -13.60
CA ASP A 309 16.51 17.61 -14.03
C ASP A 309 16.03 18.54 -15.15
N LYS A 310 15.22 18.02 -16.08
CA LYS A 310 14.75 18.78 -17.26
C LYS A 310 13.50 19.62 -16.99
N TYR A 311 12.56 19.12 -16.17
CA TYR A 311 11.24 19.72 -16.02
C TYR A 311 10.92 20.19 -14.60
N GLY A 312 11.80 19.92 -13.66
CA GLY A 312 11.66 20.33 -12.27
C GLY A 312 10.62 19.53 -11.49
N ARG A 313 10.54 19.91 -10.21
CA ARG A 313 9.72 19.27 -9.19
C ARG A 313 8.25 19.19 -9.56
N ASP A 314 7.63 20.31 -9.94
CA ASP A 314 6.16 20.39 -9.98
C ASP A 314 5.54 19.52 -11.08
N LYS A 315 6.17 19.44 -12.26
CA LYS A 315 5.75 18.52 -13.31
C LYS A 315 5.94 17.06 -12.88
N PHE A 316 7.04 16.75 -12.19
CA PHE A 316 7.26 15.40 -11.69
C PHE A 316 6.27 15.00 -10.59
N MET A 317 5.87 15.92 -9.72
CA MET A 317 4.84 15.69 -8.71
C MET A 317 3.47 15.36 -9.34
N GLN A 318 3.14 15.95 -10.49
CA GLN A 318 1.95 15.56 -11.27
C GLN A 318 2.06 14.12 -11.78
N LEU A 319 3.23 13.72 -12.29
CA LEU A 319 3.45 12.34 -12.75
C LEU A 319 3.33 11.34 -11.61
N LEU A 320 3.78 11.69 -10.41
CA LEU A 320 3.68 10.80 -9.25
C LEU A 320 2.22 10.49 -8.87
N ALA A 321 1.25 11.36 -9.19
CA ALA A 321 -0.16 11.16 -8.86
C ALA A 321 -0.85 10.10 -9.74
N ASP A 322 -0.48 10.05 -11.01
CA ASP A 322 -0.86 8.99 -11.97
C ASP A 322 0.38 8.63 -12.79
N GLN A 323 1.00 7.51 -12.43
CA GLN A 323 2.27 7.05 -12.98
C GLN A 323 2.12 6.27 -14.30
N SER A 324 0.98 6.38 -14.98
CA SER A 324 0.81 5.78 -16.30
C SER A 324 1.60 6.51 -17.39
N TYR A 325 1.97 5.77 -18.44
CA TYR A 325 2.59 6.36 -19.63
C TYR A 325 1.73 7.45 -20.26
N ASP A 326 0.40 7.24 -20.36
CA ASP A 326 -0.51 8.22 -20.94
C ASP A 326 -0.57 9.52 -20.13
N SER A 327 -0.49 9.43 -18.80
CA SER A 327 -0.37 10.59 -17.92
C SER A 327 0.94 11.33 -18.20
N ALA A 328 2.06 10.61 -18.33
CA ALA A 328 3.34 11.21 -18.70
C ALA A 328 3.29 11.93 -20.07
N VAL A 329 2.66 11.33 -21.09
CA VAL A 329 2.46 11.98 -22.39
C VAL A 329 1.67 13.27 -22.26
N LYS A 330 0.64 13.32 -21.40
CA LYS A 330 -0.12 14.56 -21.16
C LYS A 330 0.70 15.64 -20.46
N ILE A 331 1.58 15.25 -19.53
CA ILE A 331 2.40 16.19 -18.74
C ILE A 331 3.57 16.76 -19.55
N TYR A 332 4.24 15.90 -20.33
CA TYR A 332 5.50 16.23 -21.00
C TYR A 332 5.37 16.40 -22.52
N GLY A 333 4.26 15.98 -23.14
CA GLY A 333 4.03 16.08 -24.57
C GLY A 333 5.08 15.34 -25.39
N ASN A 334 5.48 15.95 -26.52
CA ASN A 334 6.46 15.38 -27.45
C ASN A 334 7.86 15.25 -26.81
N ASP A 335 8.18 16.05 -25.79
CA ASP A 335 9.50 16.03 -25.18
C ASP A 335 9.75 14.75 -24.35
N LEU A 336 8.69 14.02 -23.99
CA LEU A 336 8.83 12.70 -23.35
C LEU A 336 9.61 11.75 -24.26
N ALA A 337 9.24 11.68 -25.54
CA ALA A 337 9.89 10.80 -26.50
C ALA A 337 11.38 11.12 -26.64
N VAL A 338 11.73 12.41 -26.62
CA VAL A 338 13.12 12.89 -26.64
C VAL A 338 13.89 12.36 -25.42
N VAL A 339 13.34 12.49 -24.21
CA VAL A 339 14.00 11.99 -22.99
C VAL A 339 14.20 10.47 -23.04
N LEU A 340 13.20 9.72 -23.51
CA LEU A 340 13.33 8.27 -23.63
C LEU A 340 14.43 7.90 -24.64
N SER A 341 14.46 8.56 -25.80
CA SER A 341 15.47 8.32 -26.83
C SER A 341 16.88 8.71 -26.38
N GLU A 342 17.05 9.77 -25.59
CA GLU A 342 18.33 10.15 -25.00
C GLU A 342 18.86 9.03 -24.07
N ILE A 343 18.02 8.50 -23.18
CA ILE A 343 18.42 7.39 -22.30
C ILE A 343 18.77 6.14 -23.13
N GLU A 344 17.93 5.78 -24.11
CA GLU A 344 18.17 4.64 -24.99
C GLU A 344 19.44 4.79 -25.82
N HIS A 345 19.83 6.01 -26.18
CA HIS A 345 21.08 6.32 -26.85
C HIS A 345 22.28 6.18 -25.90
N ASP A 346 22.19 6.72 -24.69
CA ASP A 346 23.23 6.63 -23.66
C ASP A 346 23.50 5.19 -23.19
N LEU A 347 22.56 4.27 -23.42
CA LEU A 347 22.74 2.84 -23.14
C LEU A 347 23.49 2.09 -24.24
N LYS A 348 23.52 2.65 -25.46
CA LYS A 348 24.19 2.03 -26.63
C LYS A 348 25.64 2.50 -26.81
N ASN A 349 25.97 3.71 -26.36
CA ASN A 349 27.33 4.26 -26.34
C ASN A 349 27.76 4.42 -24.90
#